data_AF-A0A966SB82-F1
#
_entry.id   AF-A0A966SB82-F1
#
_cell.length_a   1.000
_cell.length_b   1.000
_cell.length_c   1.000
_cell.angle_alpha   90.00
_cell.angle_beta   90.00
_cell.angle_gamma   90.00
#
_symmetry.space_group_name_H-M   'P 1'
#
loop_
_entity.id
_entity.type
_entity.pdbx_description
1 polymer ?
#
loop_
_entity_poly.entity_id
_entity_poly.type
_entity_poly.pdbx_seq_one_letter_code
_entity_poly.pdbx_strand_id
1 'polypeptide(L)'
;MLVYCPEGENGDGILQVVYQHVGVSPDATPPLAQNVSPFRVEPGKFTYRLVRAELAIERYGQIIAHCRVGQGPWLAVPFTVLAPVAS
;
A
#
# COMPACT_ATOMS: atom_id res chain seq x y z
N MET A 1 2.37 3.78 6.04
CA MET A 1 2.18 4.92 5.12
C MET A 1 1.95 6.18 5.93
N LEU A 2 2.65 7.26 5.59
CA LEU A 2 2.42 8.58 6.15
C LEU A 2 1.53 9.36 5.18
N VAL A 3 0.40 9.87 5.64
CA VAL A 3 -0.57 10.60 4.81
C VAL A 3 -0.71 12.02 5.35
N TYR A 4 -0.48 13.01 4.49
CA TYR A 4 -0.71 14.42 4.78
C TYR A 4 -2.12 14.84 4.33
N CYS A 5 -2.83 15.59 5.18
CA CYS A 5 -4.04 16.29 4.76
C CYS A 5 -3.71 17.79 4.57
N PRO A 6 -3.84 18.32 3.35
CA PRO A 6 -3.70 19.75 3.11
C PRO A 6 -4.68 20.59 3.95
N GLU A 7 -4.36 21.86 4.14
CA GLU A 7 -5.33 22.82 4.70
C GLU A 7 -6.53 22.96 3.76
N GLY A 8 -7.74 23.06 4.31
CA GLY A 8 -8.99 23.21 3.55
C GLY A 8 -9.68 21.90 3.11
N GLU A 9 -9.02 20.76 3.26
CA GLU A 9 -9.61 19.43 2.98
C GLU A 9 -10.36 18.88 4.21
N ASN A 10 -11.39 18.05 4.02
CA ASN A 10 -12.17 17.48 5.14
C ASN A 10 -11.38 16.43 5.97
N GLY A 11 -10.36 15.81 5.36
CA GLY A 11 -9.44 14.89 6.04
C GLY A 11 -9.95 13.46 6.27
N ASP A 12 -11.17 13.15 5.85
CA ASP A 12 -11.66 11.78 5.73
C ASP A 12 -11.09 11.13 4.45
N GLY A 13 -10.63 9.89 4.57
CA GLY A 13 -10.07 9.16 3.43
C GLY A 13 -10.15 7.65 3.57
N ILE A 14 -10.02 6.97 2.43
CA ILE A 14 -9.87 5.51 2.38
C ILE A 14 -8.47 5.23 1.89
N LEU A 15 -7.67 4.55 2.72
CA LEU A 15 -6.39 4.00 2.30
C LEU A 15 -6.63 2.62 1.71
N GLN A 16 -6.30 2.47 0.43
CA GLN A 16 -6.27 1.18 -0.26
C GLN A 16 -4.82 0.80 -0.54
N VAL A 17 -4.47 -0.44 -0.19
CA VAL A 17 -3.19 -1.06 -0.54
C VAL A 17 -3.46 -2.41 -1.18
N VAL A 18 -2.93 -2.64 -2.38
CA VAL A 18 -3.01 -3.92 -3.08
C VAL A 18 -1.61 -4.43 -3.40
N TYR A 19 -1.40 -5.73 -3.29
CA TYR A 19 -0.09 -6.35 -3.48
C TYR A 19 -0.08 -7.14 -4.79
N GLN A 20 0.89 -6.84 -5.66
CA GLN A 20 1.02 -7.45 -6.98
C GLN A 20 2.46 -7.91 -7.25
N HIS A 21 2.61 -8.84 -8.20
CA HIS A 21 3.92 -9.10 -8.78
C HIS A 21 4.41 -7.91 -9.62
N VAL A 22 5.74 -7.77 -9.73
CA VAL A 22 6.35 -6.74 -10.58
C VAL A 22 5.81 -6.83 -12.01
N GLY A 23 5.48 -5.68 -12.58
CA GLY A 23 4.98 -5.55 -13.95
C GLY A 23 3.48 -5.80 -14.12
N VAL A 24 2.77 -6.21 -13.06
CA VAL A 24 1.32 -6.36 -13.08
C VAL A 24 0.68 -5.05 -12.63
N SER A 25 -0.26 -4.54 -13.43
CA SER A 25 -1.05 -3.35 -13.05
C SER A 25 -1.93 -3.68 -11.83
N PRO A 26 -2.05 -2.79 -10.84
CA PRO A 26 -2.86 -3.01 -9.63
C PRO A 26 -4.33 -3.32 -9.92
N ASP A 27 -4.85 -2.85 -11.05
CA ASP A 27 -6.25 -2.99 -11.45
C ASP A 27 -6.47 -4.10 -12.50
N ALA A 28 -5.43 -4.80 -12.96
CA ALA A 28 -5.54 -5.77 -14.05
C ALA A 28 -5.96 -7.17 -13.58
N THR A 29 -5.52 -7.59 -12.40
CA THR A 29 -5.78 -8.93 -11.84
C THR A 29 -6.18 -8.83 -10.37
N PRO A 30 -6.87 -9.84 -9.82
CA PRO A 30 -7.03 -9.96 -8.37
C PRO A 30 -5.66 -9.88 -7.67
N PRO A 31 -5.53 -9.11 -6.58
CA PRO A 31 -4.26 -8.93 -5.90
C PRO A 31 -3.92 -10.13 -5.00
N LEU A 32 -2.62 -10.32 -4.75
CA LEU A 32 -2.11 -11.34 -3.83
C LEU A 32 -2.65 -11.15 -2.40
N ALA A 33 -2.80 -9.90 -2.00
CA ALA A 33 -3.46 -9.47 -0.79
C ALA A 33 -3.98 -8.04 -0.98
N GLN A 34 -4.92 -7.63 -0.13
CA GLN A 34 -5.40 -6.25 -0.11
C GLN A 34 -5.74 -5.79 1.30
N ASN A 35 -5.58 -4.49 1.54
CA ASN A 35 -6.07 -3.81 2.71
C ASN A 35 -6.83 -2.57 2.26
N VAL A 36 -8.07 -2.42 2.76
CA VAL A 36 -8.88 -1.23 2.56
C VAL A 36 -9.31 -0.76 3.95
N SER A 37 -8.87 0.42 4.35
CA SER A 37 -9.25 0.96 5.66
C SER A 37 -9.58 2.45 5.59
N PRO A 38 -10.69 2.88 6.22
CA PRO A 38 -10.96 4.30 6.40
C PRO A 38 -9.98 4.90 7.42
N PHE A 39 -9.71 6.19 7.28
CA PHE A 39 -8.98 6.99 8.25
C PHE A 39 -9.52 8.42 8.27
N ARG A 40 -9.19 9.15 9.34
CA ARG A 40 -9.43 10.58 9.45
C ARG A 40 -8.16 11.29 9.92
N VAL A 41 -7.92 12.48 9.38
CA VAL A 41 -6.81 13.37 9.73
C VAL A 41 -7.33 14.79 9.86
N GLU A 42 -6.84 15.52 10.86
CA GLU A 42 -7.10 16.96 10.95
C GLU A 42 -6.41 17.72 9.81
N PRO A 43 -7.05 18.75 9.23
CA PRO A 43 -6.44 19.57 8.19
C PRO A 43 -5.09 20.13 8.63
N GLY A 44 -4.10 20.08 7.74
CA GLY A 44 -2.73 20.51 8.02
C GLY A 44 -1.87 19.53 8.83
N LYS A 45 -2.37 18.31 9.12
CA LYS A 45 -1.65 17.28 9.90
C LYS A 45 -1.32 16.04 9.07
N PHE A 46 -0.53 15.17 9.67
CA PHE A 46 -0.22 13.84 9.16
C PHE A 46 -0.88 12.75 10.01
N THR A 47 -1.28 11.64 9.38
CA THR A 47 -1.49 10.36 10.08
C THR A 47 -0.51 9.31 9.61
N TYR A 48 -0.21 8.39 10.50
CA TYR A 48 0.52 7.17 10.19
C TYR A 48 -0.42 5.97 10.21
N ARG A 49 -0.38 5.20 9.12
CA ARG A 49 -1.14 3.95 8.97
C ARG A 49 -0.18 2.78 8.82
N LEU A 50 -0.23 1.85 9.78
CA LEU A 50 0.41 0.55 9.64
C LEU A 50 -0.50 -0.33 8.79
N VAL A 51 0.04 -0.85 7.69
CA VAL A 51 -0.65 -1.80 6.83
C VAL A 51 0.08 -3.13 6.95
N ARG A 52 -0.67 -4.18 7.29
CA ARG A 52 -0.17 -5.55 7.36
C ARG A 52 -0.84 -6.37 6.26
N ALA A 53 -0.06 -7.20 5.60
CA ALA A 53 -0.55 -8.21 4.68
C ALA A 53 0.08 -9.55 5.03
N GLU A 54 -0.70 -10.61 4.84
CA GLU A 54 -0.20 -11.98 4.82
C GLU A 54 -0.02 -12.36 3.36
N LEU A 55 1.21 -12.69 2.98
CA LEU A 55 1.57 -12.99 1.59
C LEU A 55 2.13 -14.42 1.54
N ALA A 56 1.54 -15.25 0.69
CA ALA A 56 2.12 -16.54 0.33
C ALA A 56 3.31 -16.28 -0.62
N ILE A 57 4.53 -16.49 -0.13
CA ILE A 57 5.74 -16.28 -0.92
C ILE A 57 6.22 -17.62 -1.48
N GLU A 58 5.90 -17.87 -2.74
CA GLU A 58 6.30 -19.10 -3.43
C GLU A 58 7.69 -19.03 -4.05
N ARG A 59 8.19 -17.82 -4.29
CA ARG A 59 9.51 -17.57 -4.89
C ARG A 59 10.14 -16.30 -4.33
N TYR A 60 11.46 -16.27 -4.27
CA TYR A 60 12.22 -15.05 -4.01
C TYR A 60 12.05 -14.05 -5.14
N GLY A 61 12.11 -12.76 -4.83
CA GLY A 61 11.88 -11.68 -5.79
C GLY A 61 11.13 -10.51 -5.19
N GLN A 62 10.60 -9.64 -6.06
CA GLN A 62 9.88 -8.44 -5.64
C GLN A 62 8.36 -8.60 -5.73
N ILE A 63 7.69 -8.04 -4.74
CA ILE A 63 6.25 -7.75 -4.72
C ILE A 63 6.10 -6.24 -4.59
N ILE A 64 5.14 -5.67 -5.30
CA ILE A 64 4.85 -4.23 -5.23
C ILE A 64 3.57 -4.04 -4.40
N ALA A 65 3.68 -3.23 -3.35
CA ALA A 65 2.52 -2.68 -2.66
C ALA A 65 2.10 -1.38 -3.36
N HIS A 66 0.96 -1.41 -4.05
CA HIS A 66 0.36 -0.23 -4.67
C HIS A 66 -0.59 0.42 -3.66
N CYS A 67 -0.23 1.63 -3.21
CA CYS A 67 -0.98 2.38 -2.22
C CYS A 67 -1.71 3.56 -2.87
N ARG A 68 -2.96 3.83 -2.50
CA ARG A 68 -3.64 5.09 -2.87
C ARG A 68 -4.59 5.55 -1.78
N VAL A 69 -4.90 6.84 -1.80
CA VAL A 69 -6.00 7.43 -1.01
C VAL A 69 -7.17 7.70 -1.94
N GLY A 70 -8.35 7.17 -1.62
CA GLY A 70 -9.54 7.30 -2.45
C GLY A 70 -9.30 6.79 -3.88
N GLN A 71 -9.62 7.61 -4.87
CA GLN A 71 -9.38 7.35 -6.30
C GLN A 71 -8.14 8.07 -6.84
N GLY A 72 -7.23 8.48 -5.95
CA GLY A 72 -5.97 9.11 -6.34
C GLY A 72 -5.01 8.15 -7.07
N PRO A 73 -3.87 8.67 -7.56
CA PRO A 73 -2.89 7.87 -8.25
C PRO A 73 -2.28 6.80 -7.34
N TRP A 74 -1.89 5.69 -7.94
CA TRP A 74 -1.16 4.63 -7.26
C TRP A 74 0.28 5.07 -6.96
N LEU A 75 0.69 4.89 -5.70
CA LEU A 75 2.09 4.93 -5.26
C LEU A 75 2.62 3.50 -5.15
N ALA A 76 3.68 3.18 -5.90
CA ALA A 76 4.31 1.86 -5.86
C ALA A 76 5.42 1.82 -4.80
N VAL A 77 5.33 0.86 -3.88
CA VAL A 77 6.35 0.61 -2.84
C VAL A 77 6.87 -0.82 -3.00
N PRO A 78 8.13 -1.04 -3.40
CA PRO A 78 8.67 -2.38 -3.58
C PRO A 78 8.98 -3.06 -2.24
N PHE A 79 8.62 -4.33 -2.15
CA PHE A 79 9.01 -5.25 -1.09
C PHE A 79 9.83 -6.39 -1.70
N THR A 80 11.10 -6.50 -1.30
CA THR A 80 12.01 -7.53 -1.82
C THR A 80 12.08 -8.69 -0.85
N VAL A 81 11.68 -9.87 -1.32
CA VAL A 81 11.89 -11.15 -0.64
C VAL A 81 13.24 -11.71 -1.06
N LEU A 82 14.15 -11.80 -0.10
CA LEU A 82 15.49 -12.36 -0.29
C LEU A 82 15.52 -13.85 0.10
N ALA A 83 16.44 -14.58 -0.52
CA ALA A 83 16.79 -15.91 -0.06
C ALA A 83 17.40 -15.87 1.36
N PRO A 84 17.27 -16.93 2.17
CA PRO A 84 18.00 -17.06 3.41
C PRO A 84 19.50 -16.92 3.16
N VAL A 85 20.19 -16.22 4.04
CA VAL A 85 21.66 -16.19 4.02
C VAL A 85 22.13 -17.56 4.52
N ALA A 86 23.00 -18.21 3.74
CA ALA A 86 23.62 -19.47 4.17
C ALA A 86 24.45 -19.22 5.45
N SER A 87 24.20 -20.03 6.48
CA SER A 87 24.90 -19.99 7.77
C SER A 87 26.37 -20.38 7.67
#